data_AF-A0A1E7FIP7-F1
#
_entry.id   AF-A0A1E7FIP7-F1
#
_cell.length_a   1.000
_cell.length_b   1.000
_cell.length_c   1.000
_cell.angle_alpha   90.00
_cell.angle_beta   90.00
_cell.angle_gamma   90.00
#
_symmetry.space_group_name_H-M   'P 1'
#
loop_
_entity.id
_entity.type
_entity.pdbx_description
1 polymer ?
#
loop_
_entity_poly.entity_id
_entity_poly.type
_entity_poly.pdbx_seq_one_letter_code
_entity_poly.pdbx_strand_id
1 'polypeptide(L)'
;MDDSDLSDDDRDTDYDDVDELAAAAAERTLLTLIMLLQRKRTYPKRTRNKIDRLAAEFLYSTELDIHDMLCEKNPYTDDYRGLDSDRDTEDEVEAAIRLFPGVLSKKSGPQQRLPIHFITCGSDDKLSGICNLKAVSFIPLAVRLATEFGLFREEERGGLLIEDEYEDTTMQHLITAGPTIPVDQQHLELVDDKLVDDKCLLVIQKLRQMGLLKKEDIQSDFFEELWKNNSFAEKRFRFMIEWDPIFLTRVDCTGEVPLHEVALTRSMQKFQLVFEYGIRYYPNKKGISLLFQVEDQHVTPFQSACETSGRNEVMRVVEDTLIRSSSPSSSADNSTQLNVVEAILTAAMDENIHLDCVYFLFRRHPDVL
;
A
#
# COMPACT_ATOMS: atom_id res chain seq x y z
N MET A 1 10.98 -11.31 68.31
CA MET A 1 9.63 -11.78 67.93
C MET A 1 9.16 -10.91 66.78
N ASP A 2 9.50 -11.17 65.52
CA ASP A 2 10.47 -12.09 64.93
C ASP A 2 10.78 -11.53 63.53
N ASP A 3 12.07 -11.31 63.31
CA ASP A 3 12.68 -11.10 62.00
C ASP A 3 12.55 -12.40 61.20
N SER A 4 12.01 -12.31 59.99
CA SER A 4 12.14 -13.38 58.99
C SER A 4 12.60 -12.76 57.67
N ASP A 5 13.91 -12.52 57.63
CA ASP A 5 14.73 -12.51 56.42
C ASP A 5 14.43 -13.78 55.61
N LEU A 6 13.68 -13.64 54.51
CA LEU A 6 13.64 -14.63 53.45
C LEU A 6 14.51 -14.09 52.32
N SER A 7 15.73 -14.61 52.29
CA SER A 7 16.69 -14.47 51.21
C SER A 7 16.12 -15.12 49.94
N ASP A 8 15.66 -14.30 49.01
CA ASP A 8 15.50 -14.66 47.60
C ASP A 8 16.91 -14.85 47.02
N ASP A 9 17.37 -16.10 47.07
CA ASP A 9 18.69 -16.53 46.61
C ASP A 9 18.61 -16.85 45.11
N ASP A 10 19.30 -15.99 44.37
CA ASP A 10 19.58 -16.01 42.94
C ASP A 10 19.78 -17.42 42.36
N ARG A 11 18.88 -17.86 41.46
CA ARG A 11 19.08 -19.02 40.58
C ARG A 11 18.82 -18.64 39.13
N ASP A 12 19.65 -17.73 38.61
CA ASP A 12 19.60 -17.23 37.23
C ASP A 12 20.77 -17.72 36.37
N THR A 13 21.32 -18.92 36.60
CA THR A 13 22.53 -19.36 35.87
C THR A 13 22.51 -20.84 35.46
N ASP A 14 21.72 -21.21 34.45
CA ASP A 14 21.92 -22.51 33.75
C ASP A 14 21.25 -22.63 32.36
N TYR A 15 20.55 -21.59 31.85
CA TYR A 15 19.93 -21.67 30.52
C TYR A 15 20.90 -21.40 29.35
N ASP A 16 21.96 -20.64 29.57
CA ASP A 16 22.91 -20.27 28.50
C ASP A 16 23.76 -21.46 28.02
N ASP A 17 24.05 -22.43 28.91
CA ASP A 17 24.92 -23.57 28.59
C ASP A 17 24.28 -24.55 27.59
N VAL A 18 22.94 -24.63 27.54
CA VAL A 18 22.23 -25.57 26.65
C VAL A 18 22.26 -25.10 25.20
N ASP A 19 22.09 -23.80 24.97
CA ASP A 19 22.07 -23.22 23.62
C ASP A 19 23.46 -23.19 22.99
N GLU A 20 24.52 -22.94 23.79
CA GLU A 20 25.89 -22.98 23.30
C GLU A 20 26.30 -24.39 22.84
N LEU A 21 25.90 -25.43 23.61
CA LEU A 21 26.11 -26.82 23.24
C LEU A 21 25.39 -27.21 21.95
N ALA A 22 24.15 -26.74 21.77
CA ALA A 22 23.37 -26.98 20.56
C ALA A 22 24.00 -26.30 19.33
N ALA A 23 24.41 -25.04 19.46
CA ALA A 23 25.08 -24.28 18.40
C ALA A 23 26.39 -24.94 17.96
N ALA A 24 27.24 -25.34 18.91
CA ALA A 24 28.50 -26.03 18.62
C ALA A 24 28.27 -27.40 17.92
N ALA A 25 27.21 -28.12 18.29
CA ALA A 25 26.84 -29.37 17.64
C ALA A 25 26.36 -29.14 16.19
N ALA A 26 25.59 -28.09 15.94
CA ALA A 26 25.14 -27.70 14.61
C ALA A 26 26.32 -27.32 13.71
N GLU A 27 27.27 -26.52 14.23
CA GLU A 27 28.47 -26.10 13.48
C GLU A 27 29.35 -27.31 13.10
N ARG A 28 29.58 -28.24 14.03
CA ARG A 28 30.31 -29.49 13.73
C ARG A 28 29.63 -30.32 12.64
N THR A 29 28.31 -30.37 12.66
CA THR A 29 27.51 -31.08 11.65
C THR A 29 27.68 -30.42 10.29
N LEU A 30 27.64 -29.09 10.22
CA LEU A 30 27.84 -28.31 9.00
C LEU A 30 29.25 -28.51 8.41
N LEU A 31 30.30 -28.42 9.23
CA LEU A 31 31.67 -28.65 8.80
C LEU A 31 31.87 -30.07 8.24
N THR A 32 31.27 -31.06 8.91
CA THR A 32 31.30 -32.45 8.45
C THR A 32 30.60 -32.61 7.10
N LEU A 33 29.45 -31.94 6.91
CA LEU A 33 28.72 -31.93 5.64
C LEU A 33 29.55 -31.28 4.51
N ILE A 34 30.16 -30.11 4.77
CA ILE A 34 31.03 -29.42 3.82
C ILE A 34 32.19 -30.32 3.39
N MET A 35 32.88 -30.94 4.35
CA MET A 35 33.99 -31.87 4.05
C MET A 35 33.54 -33.07 3.22
N LEU A 36 32.38 -33.65 3.54
CA LEU A 36 31.80 -34.76 2.80
C LEU A 36 31.47 -34.35 1.35
N LEU A 37 30.92 -33.16 1.14
CA LEU A 37 30.61 -32.63 -0.20
C LEU A 37 31.88 -32.29 -1.00
N GLN A 38 32.89 -31.68 -0.39
CA GLN A 38 34.18 -31.37 -1.03
C GLN A 38 34.90 -32.63 -1.52
N ARG A 39 34.83 -33.73 -0.75
CA ARG A 39 35.47 -35.01 -1.09
C ARG A 39 34.62 -35.93 -1.95
N LYS A 40 33.42 -35.49 -2.38
CA LYS A 40 32.45 -36.30 -3.11
C LYS A 40 33.06 -37.14 -4.24
N ARG A 41 33.93 -36.55 -5.08
CA ARG A 41 34.53 -37.23 -6.24
C ARG A 41 35.45 -38.41 -5.87
N THR A 42 35.95 -38.45 -4.64
CA THR A 42 36.86 -39.51 -4.15
C THR A 42 36.13 -40.75 -3.65
N TYR A 43 34.82 -40.67 -3.41
CA TYR A 43 34.05 -41.80 -2.89
C TYR A 43 33.62 -42.79 -3.98
N PRO A 44 33.38 -44.07 -3.61
CA PRO A 44 32.79 -45.06 -4.51
C PRO A 44 31.48 -44.59 -5.15
N LYS A 45 31.18 -45.06 -6.36
CA LYS A 45 29.99 -44.64 -7.15
C LYS A 45 28.68 -44.75 -6.35
N ARG A 46 28.50 -45.83 -5.57
CA ARG A 46 27.32 -46.02 -4.71
C ARG A 46 27.14 -44.89 -3.70
N THR A 47 28.23 -44.47 -3.05
CA THR A 47 28.22 -43.38 -2.07
C THR A 47 27.95 -42.05 -2.76
N ARG A 48 28.59 -41.78 -3.91
CA ARG A 48 28.34 -40.57 -4.70
C ARG A 48 26.86 -40.40 -5.06
N ASN A 49 26.24 -41.46 -5.60
CA ASN A 49 24.81 -41.44 -5.94
C ASN A 49 23.91 -41.17 -4.73
N LYS A 50 24.26 -41.69 -3.54
CA LYS A 50 23.51 -41.41 -2.31
C LYS A 50 23.66 -39.94 -1.90
N ILE A 51 24.88 -39.39 -1.98
CA ILE A 51 25.15 -37.96 -1.73
C ILE A 51 24.37 -37.09 -2.72
N ASP A 52 24.38 -37.44 -4.01
CA ASP A 52 23.62 -36.74 -5.05
C ASP A 52 22.13 -36.67 -4.72
N ARG A 53 21.53 -37.82 -4.37
CA ARG A 53 20.11 -37.89 -4.02
C ARG A 53 19.76 -37.04 -2.81
N LEU A 54 20.53 -37.16 -1.72
CA LEU A 54 20.29 -36.42 -0.49
C LEU A 54 20.51 -34.91 -0.68
N ALA A 55 21.51 -34.52 -1.48
CA ALA A 55 21.72 -33.11 -1.81
C ALA A 55 20.57 -32.55 -2.65
N ALA A 56 20.07 -33.31 -3.62
CA ALA A 56 18.91 -32.89 -4.42
C ALA A 56 17.64 -32.76 -3.57
N GLU A 57 17.40 -33.71 -2.67
CA GLU A 57 16.28 -33.69 -1.73
C GLU A 57 16.37 -32.50 -0.77
N PHE A 58 17.56 -32.23 -0.21
CA PHE A 58 17.79 -31.07 0.64
C PHE A 58 17.53 -29.75 -0.10
N LEU A 59 18.13 -29.57 -1.28
CA LEU A 59 17.95 -28.34 -2.08
C LEU A 59 16.49 -28.12 -2.45
N TYR A 60 15.78 -29.17 -2.87
CA TYR A 60 14.37 -29.09 -3.22
C TYR A 60 13.50 -28.71 -2.01
N SER A 61 13.75 -29.33 -0.85
CA SER A 61 13.01 -29.01 0.37
C SER A 61 13.30 -27.58 0.84
N THR A 62 14.55 -27.10 0.75
CA THR A 62 14.89 -25.70 1.07
C THR A 62 14.26 -24.71 0.10
N GLU A 63 14.23 -25.01 -1.20
CA GLU A 63 13.54 -24.18 -2.20
C GLU A 63 12.04 -24.08 -1.90
N LEU A 64 11.40 -25.21 -1.53
CA LEU A 64 10.01 -25.22 -1.12
C LEU A 64 9.77 -24.41 0.15
N ASP A 65 10.60 -24.59 1.18
CA ASP A 65 10.48 -23.86 2.45
C ASP A 65 10.58 -22.34 2.26
N ILE A 66 11.51 -21.88 1.41
CA ILE A 66 11.63 -20.46 1.05
C ILE A 66 10.39 -20.01 0.27
N HIS A 67 9.89 -20.81 -0.67
CA HIS A 67 8.69 -20.47 -1.44
C HIS A 67 7.45 -20.37 -0.55
N ASP A 68 7.29 -21.30 0.39
CA ASP A 68 6.20 -21.34 1.37
C ASP A 68 6.29 -20.12 2.32
N MET A 69 7.49 -19.77 2.80
CA MET A 69 7.73 -18.55 3.59
C MET A 69 7.29 -17.28 2.85
N LEU A 70 7.53 -17.18 1.54
CA LEU A 70 7.11 -16.03 0.73
C LEU A 70 5.60 -16.04 0.39
N CYS A 71 4.95 -17.19 0.48
CA CYS A 71 3.55 -17.40 0.08
C CYS A 71 2.60 -17.68 1.24
N GLU A 72 3.06 -17.54 2.49
CA GLU A 72 2.22 -17.71 3.68
C GLU A 72 1.06 -16.70 3.65
N LYS A 73 -0.14 -17.22 3.87
CA LYS A 73 -1.39 -16.50 3.61
C LYS A 73 -1.94 -15.80 4.84
N ASN A 74 -1.63 -16.31 6.03
CA ASN A 74 -2.33 -15.92 7.25
C ASN A 74 -1.42 -15.19 8.25
N PRO A 75 -1.30 -13.86 8.17
CA PRO A 75 -0.46 -13.09 9.10
C PRO A 75 -0.98 -13.07 10.54
N TYR A 76 -2.18 -13.60 10.81
CA TYR A 76 -2.86 -13.53 12.10
C TYR A 76 -2.82 -14.83 12.90
N THR A 77 -2.16 -15.88 12.41
CA THR A 77 -1.93 -17.07 13.23
C THR A 77 -0.78 -16.82 14.19
N ASP A 78 -0.93 -17.28 15.43
CA ASP A 78 0.16 -17.29 16.43
C ASP A 78 1.42 -18.03 15.92
N ASP A 79 1.24 -18.97 14.98
CA ASP A 79 2.30 -19.71 14.28
C ASP A 79 2.49 -19.16 12.85
N TYR A 80 2.54 -17.84 12.67
CA TYR A 80 2.82 -17.25 11.36
C TYR A 80 4.26 -17.54 10.92
N ARG A 81 4.38 -18.34 9.85
CA ARG A 81 5.66 -18.80 9.29
C ARG A 81 6.11 -18.03 8.06
N GLY A 82 5.36 -17.01 7.65
CA GLY A 82 5.73 -16.14 6.54
C GLY A 82 6.82 -15.14 6.90
N LEU A 83 7.17 -14.29 5.94
CA LEU A 83 8.06 -13.16 6.16
C LEU A 83 7.53 -12.21 7.22
N ASP A 84 8.39 -11.87 8.19
CA ASP A 84 8.07 -11.01 9.31
C ASP A 84 9.17 -9.96 9.54
N SER A 85 8.86 -8.68 9.31
CA SER A 85 9.80 -7.57 9.44
C SER A 85 10.35 -7.37 10.84
N ASP A 86 9.70 -7.94 11.85
CA ASP A 86 10.16 -7.87 13.25
C ASP A 86 11.16 -8.99 13.57
N ARG A 87 11.21 -10.04 12.75
CA ARG A 87 12.08 -11.22 12.91
C ARG A 87 13.18 -11.29 11.87
N ASP A 88 12.84 -11.06 10.60
CA ASP A 88 13.68 -11.32 9.45
C ASP A 88 14.32 -10.03 8.94
N THR A 89 15.60 -10.07 8.57
CA THR A 89 16.32 -8.94 7.97
C THR A 89 16.28 -8.97 6.44
N GLU A 90 16.43 -7.82 5.78
CA GLU A 90 16.53 -7.78 4.30
C GLU A 90 17.71 -8.63 3.78
N ASP A 91 18.83 -8.69 4.52
CA ASP A 91 20.03 -9.46 4.13
C ASP A 91 19.79 -10.98 4.19
N GLU A 92 19.08 -11.47 5.22
CA GLU A 92 18.72 -12.89 5.34
C GLU A 92 17.77 -13.32 4.22
N VAL A 93 16.73 -12.52 3.98
CA VAL A 93 15.75 -12.76 2.90
C VAL A 93 16.42 -12.70 1.53
N GLU A 94 17.31 -11.72 1.31
CA GLU A 94 18.11 -11.64 0.08
C GLU A 94 19.00 -12.87 -0.10
N ALA A 95 19.71 -13.29 0.94
CA ALA A 95 20.56 -14.48 0.89
C ALA A 95 19.76 -15.74 0.53
N ALA A 96 18.58 -15.92 1.12
CA ALA A 96 17.69 -17.03 0.83
C ALA A 96 17.20 -17.00 -0.64
N ILE A 97 16.71 -15.86 -1.12
CA ILE A 97 16.23 -15.71 -2.51
C ILE A 97 17.37 -15.91 -3.51
N ARG A 98 18.58 -15.41 -3.23
CA ARG A 98 19.74 -15.59 -4.11
C ARG A 98 20.15 -17.05 -4.29
N LEU A 99 19.87 -17.92 -3.31
CA LEU A 99 20.08 -19.36 -3.45
C LEU A 99 19.12 -19.99 -4.46
N PHE A 100 17.87 -19.52 -4.52
CA PHE A 100 16.82 -20.05 -5.39
C PHE A 100 15.99 -18.94 -6.06
N PRO A 101 16.54 -18.17 -7.02
CA PRO A 101 15.84 -17.03 -7.61
C PRO A 101 14.46 -17.35 -8.20
N GLY A 102 14.31 -18.56 -8.75
CA GLY A 102 13.07 -19.01 -9.38
C GLY A 102 11.85 -18.98 -8.48
N VAL A 103 12.01 -19.01 -7.15
CA VAL A 103 10.91 -18.96 -6.19
C VAL A 103 10.03 -17.73 -6.38
N LEU A 104 10.61 -16.57 -6.76
CA LEU A 104 9.88 -15.31 -6.96
C LEU A 104 8.89 -15.35 -8.14
N SER A 105 9.10 -16.24 -9.10
CA SER A 105 8.22 -16.42 -10.28
C SER A 105 7.29 -17.63 -10.16
N LYS A 106 7.46 -18.43 -9.10
CA LYS A 106 6.72 -19.66 -8.91
C LYS A 106 5.35 -19.35 -8.31
N LYS A 107 4.31 -19.64 -9.09
CA LYS A 107 2.92 -19.45 -8.67
C LYS A 107 2.54 -20.44 -7.55
N SER A 108 1.74 -19.98 -6.60
CA SER A 108 1.29 -20.78 -5.45
C SER A 108 -0.24 -20.79 -5.31
N GLY A 109 -0.74 -21.85 -4.68
CA GLY A 109 -2.16 -22.05 -4.38
C GLY A 109 -3.05 -22.31 -5.61
N PRO A 110 -4.35 -22.57 -5.37
CA PRO A 110 -5.33 -22.71 -6.45
C PRO A 110 -5.47 -21.43 -7.28
N GLN A 111 -5.20 -20.27 -6.65
CA GLN A 111 -5.28 -18.95 -7.25
C GLN A 111 -4.13 -18.60 -8.22
N GLN A 112 -3.10 -19.45 -8.32
CA GLN A 112 -1.96 -19.21 -9.21
C GLN A 112 -1.27 -17.84 -8.98
N ARG A 113 -1.28 -17.37 -7.73
CA ARG A 113 -0.72 -16.08 -7.30
C ARG A 113 0.80 -16.13 -7.22
N LEU A 114 1.45 -15.01 -7.52
CA LEU A 114 2.89 -14.86 -7.34
C LEU A 114 3.23 -14.58 -5.87
N PRO A 115 4.45 -14.92 -5.41
CA PRO A 115 4.91 -14.60 -4.05
C PRO A 115 4.72 -13.13 -3.67
N ILE A 116 5.00 -12.20 -4.60
CA ILE A 116 4.84 -10.77 -4.35
C ILE A 116 3.39 -10.40 -3.98
N HIS A 117 2.38 -11.12 -4.48
CA HIS A 117 0.98 -10.89 -4.11
C HIS A 117 0.75 -11.25 -2.62
N PHE A 118 1.34 -12.35 -2.13
CA PHE A 118 1.24 -12.78 -0.73
C PHE A 118 2.03 -11.89 0.25
N ILE A 119 3.19 -11.38 -0.20
CA ILE A 119 3.98 -10.39 0.54
C ILE A 119 3.17 -9.09 0.70
N THR A 120 2.34 -8.75 -0.29
CA THR A 120 1.51 -7.53 -0.27
C THR A 120 0.26 -7.72 0.57
N CYS A 121 -0.48 -8.81 0.32
CA CYS A 121 -1.77 -9.06 0.94
C CYS A 121 -1.92 -10.48 1.49
N GLY A 122 -2.48 -10.55 2.70
CA GLY A 122 -2.94 -11.82 3.27
C GLY A 122 -4.16 -12.33 2.52
N SER A 123 -4.27 -13.65 2.35
CA SER A 123 -5.40 -14.28 1.67
C SER A 123 -6.35 -14.84 2.71
N ASP A 124 -7.36 -14.07 3.11
CA ASP A 124 -8.61 -14.64 3.61
C ASP A 124 -9.55 -14.78 2.41
N ASP A 125 -10.15 -15.96 2.21
CA ASP A 125 -10.95 -16.34 1.03
C ASP A 125 -12.18 -15.42 0.78
N LYS A 126 -12.41 -14.43 1.65
CA LYS A 126 -13.56 -13.52 1.63
C LYS A 126 -13.22 -12.02 1.60
N LEU A 127 -11.96 -11.65 1.86
CA LEU A 127 -11.57 -10.25 2.01
C LEU A 127 -10.36 -9.97 1.12
N SER A 128 -10.62 -9.49 -0.09
CA SER A 128 -9.58 -8.88 -0.92
C SER A 128 -9.06 -7.61 -0.22
N GLY A 129 -7.74 -7.39 -0.25
CA GLY A 129 -7.13 -6.10 0.11
C GLY A 129 -6.59 -5.93 1.54
N ILE A 130 -6.41 -6.99 2.33
CA ILE A 130 -5.76 -6.87 3.65
C ILE A 130 -4.24 -6.80 3.46
N CYS A 131 -3.61 -5.68 3.84
CA CYS A 131 -2.15 -5.54 3.81
C CYS A 131 -1.46 -6.53 4.76
N ASN A 132 -0.48 -7.27 4.27
CA ASN A 132 0.39 -8.08 5.12
C ASN A 132 1.46 -7.19 5.79
N LEU A 133 1.11 -6.55 6.90
CA LEU A 133 1.99 -5.60 7.59
C LEU A 133 3.33 -6.18 8.02
N LYS A 134 3.41 -7.50 8.19
CA LYS A 134 4.65 -8.23 8.54
C LYS A 134 5.58 -8.35 7.33
N ALA A 135 5.03 -8.54 6.14
CA ALA A 135 5.82 -8.82 4.94
C ALA A 135 5.97 -7.63 3.97
N VAL A 136 5.06 -6.65 3.99
CA VAL A 136 4.95 -5.59 2.96
C VAL A 136 6.26 -4.80 2.75
N SER A 137 7.07 -4.63 3.80
CA SER A 137 8.37 -3.94 3.71
C SER A 137 9.40 -4.64 2.83
N PHE A 138 9.23 -5.95 2.55
CA PHE A 138 10.13 -6.72 1.70
C PHE A 138 9.79 -6.60 0.20
N ILE A 139 8.70 -5.94 -0.19
CA ILE A 139 8.33 -5.77 -1.61
C ILE A 139 9.45 -5.12 -2.42
N PRO A 140 10.06 -3.99 -2.01
CA PRO A 140 11.12 -3.36 -2.78
C PRO A 140 12.33 -4.28 -2.99
N LEU A 141 12.64 -5.13 -1.99
CA LEU A 141 13.70 -6.15 -2.10
C LEU A 141 13.33 -7.20 -3.14
N ALA A 142 12.13 -7.79 -3.02
CA ALA A 142 11.65 -8.83 -3.92
C ALA A 142 11.62 -8.35 -5.38
N VAL A 143 11.12 -7.15 -5.64
CA VAL A 143 11.06 -6.55 -6.99
C VAL A 143 12.45 -6.29 -7.55
N ARG A 144 13.37 -5.75 -6.73
CA ARG A 144 14.76 -5.52 -7.14
C ARG A 144 15.41 -6.83 -7.57
N LEU A 145 15.30 -7.87 -6.74
CA LEU A 145 15.90 -9.18 -7.03
C LEU A 145 15.24 -9.82 -8.25
N ALA A 146 13.92 -9.76 -8.37
CA ALA A 146 13.20 -10.27 -9.55
C ALA A 146 13.67 -9.60 -10.85
N THR A 147 13.91 -8.29 -10.80
CA THR A 147 14.45 -7.51 -11.92
C THR A 147 15.91 -7.86 -12.20
N GLU A 148 16.75 -7.96 -11.16
CA GLU A 148 18.17 -8.34 -11.28
C GLU A 148 18.34 -9.70 -11.96
N PHE A 149 17.47 -10.66 -11.62
CA PHE A 149 17.50 -12.00 -12.18
C PHE A 149 16.78 -12.16 -13.53
N GLY A 150 16.13 -11.10 -14.03
CA GLY A 150 15.40 -11.13 -15.30
C GLY A 150 14.26 -12.16 -15.30
N LEU A 151 13.58 -12.33 -14.17
CA LEU A 151 12.49 -13.32 -14.02
C LEU A 151 11.21 -12.90 -14.75
N PHE A 152 11.06 -11.61 -15.01
CA PHE A 152 9.89 -10.99 -15.61
C PHE A 152 10.31 -10.05 -16.73
N ARG A 153 9.36 -9.66 -17.57
CA ARG A 153 9.57 -8.64 -18.60
C ARG A 153 9.76 -7.26 -17.97
N GLU A 154 10.35 -6.33 -18.71
CA GLU A 154 10.64 -4.99 -18.20
C GLU A 154 9.35 -4.23 -17.84
N GLU A 155 8.30 -4.41 -18.64
CA GLU A 155 6.97 -3.85 -18.43
C GLU A 155 6.24 -4.45 -17.22
N GLU A 156 6.59 -5.64 -16.78
CA GLU A 156 5.99 -6.29 -15.60
C GLU A 156 6.61 -5.78 -14.29
N ARG A 157 7.68 -4.98 -14.36
CA ARG A 157 8.34 -4.31 -13.24
C ARG A 157 8.64 -5.26 -12.08
N GLY A 158 9.28 -6.40 -12.37
CA GLY A 158 9.63 -7.39 -11.37
C GLY A 158 8.42 -8.07 -10.70
N GLY A 159 7.28 -8.11 -11.41
CA GLY A 159 6.03 -8.72 -10.95
C GLY A 159 5.04 -7.74 -10.32
N LEU A 160 5.42 -6.46 -10.13
CA LEU A 160 4.54 -5.45 -9.53
C LEU A 160 3.24 -5.23 -10.29
N LEU A 161 3.29 -5.33 -11.62
CA LEU A 161 2.19 -5.04 -12.55
C LEU A 161 1.56 -6.31 -13.13
N ILE A 162 1.86 -7.48 -12.55
CA ILE A 162 1.20 -8.72 -12.94
C ILE A 162 -0.10 -8.82 -12.16
N GLU A 163 -1.20 -8.97 -12.89
CA GLU A 163 -2.52 -9.20 -12.34
C GLU A 163 -2.61 -10.57 -11.67
N ASP A 164 -3.29 -10.61 -10.54
CA ASP A 164 -3.70 -11.85 -9.90
C ASP A 164 -5.01 -12.37 -10.51
N GLU A 165 -5.65 -13.35 -9.85
CA GLU A 165 -6.91 -13.92 -10.35
C GLU A 165 -8.12 -12.96 -10.27
N TYR A 166 -8.01 -11.86 -9.53
CA TYR A 166 -9.02 -10.81 -9.41
C TYR A 166 -8.71 -9.61 -10.29
N GLU A 167 -7.74 -9.74 -11.20
CA GLU A 167 -7.27 -8.63 -12.05
C GLU A 167 -6.61 -7.50 -11.22
N ASP A 168 -6.21 -7.80 -9.98
CA ASP A 168 -5.49 -6.88 -9.11
C ASP A 168 -3.98 -7.13 -9.16
N THR A 169 -3.23 -6.07 -9.33
CA THR A 169 -1.76 -6.05 -9.26
C THR A 169 -1.28 -5.80 -7.84
N THR A 170 -0.03 -6.17 -7.52
CA THR A 170 0.60 -5.74 -6.25
C THR A 170 0.57 -4.23 -6.09
N MET A 171 0.71 -3.47 -7.18
CA MET A 171 0.65 -2.01 -7.11
C MET A 171 -0.74 -1.50 -6.69
N GLN A 172 -1.81 -2.08 -7.24
CA GLN A 172 -3.18 -1.79 -6.79
C GLN A 172 -3.31 -2.06 -5.30
N HIS A 173 -2.94 -3.25 -4.85
CA HIS A 173 -3.01 -3.62 -3.44
C HIS A 173 -2.25 -2.64 -2.54
N LEU A 174 -1.05 -2.20 -2.91
CA LEU A 174 -0.29 -1.20 -2.14
C LEU A 174 -1.00 0.15 -2.05
N ILE A 175 -1.74 0.55 -3.08
CA ILE A 175 -2.49 1.81 -3.10
C ILE A 175 -3.75 1.66 -2.26
N THR A 176 -4.50 0.58 -2.48
CA THR A 176 -5.89 0.44 -2.03
C THR A 176 -6.02 -0.29 -0.71
N ALA A 177 -4.97 -0.97 -0.23
CA ALA A 177 -5.05 -1.81 0.95
C ALA A 177 -5.65 -1.05 2.15
N GLY A 178 -6.68 -1.64 2.73
CA GLY A 178 -7.38 -1.14 3.90
C GLY A 178 -6.91 -1.81 5.19
N PRO A 179 -7.40 -1.31 6.35
CA PRO A 179 -7.30 -2.01 7.60
C PRO A 179 -8.13 -3.29 7.56
N THR A 180 -7.69 -4.26 8.34
CA THR A 180 -8.42 -5.49 8.57
C THR A 180 -9.69 -5.18 9.35
N ILE A 181 -10.86 -5.53 8.82
CA ILE A 181 -12.07 -5.67 9.63
C ILE A 181 -12.20 -7.16 9.94
N PRO A 182 -11.83 -7.64 11.13
CA PRO A 182 -12.05 -9.02 11.51
C PRO A 182 -13.55 -9.31 11.45
N VAL A 183 -13.94 -10.33 10.68
CA VAL A 183 -15.35 -10.75 10.57
C VAL A 183 -15.86 -11.29 11.91
N ASP A 184 -14.96 -11.78 12.77
CA ASP A 184 -15.27 -12.27 14.11
C ASP A 184 -14.83 -11.27 15.19
N GLN A 185 -15.80 -10.45 15.62
CA GLN A 185 -15.70 -9.29 16.52
C GLN A 185 -15.11 -9.52 17.92
N GLN A 186 -14.63 -10.71 18.28
CA GLN A 186 -14.40 -11.01 19.71
C GLN A 186 -13.00 -10.71 20.22
N HIS A 187 -11.93 -10.72 19.41
CA HIS A 187 -10.56 -10.65 19.99
C HIS A 187 -9.45 -10.00 19.16
N LEU A 188 -9.74 -9.21 18.11
CA LEU A 188 -8.65 -8.54 17.38
C LEU A 188 -8.56 -7.05 17.67
N GLU A 189 -7.37 -6.64 18.10
CA GLU A 189 -6.89 -5.27 18.08
C GLU A 189 -7.17 -4.69 16.69
N LEU A 190 -7.96 -3.62 16.64
CA LEU A 190 -8.15 -2.83 15.43
C LEU A 190 -6.77 -2.41 14.94
N VAL A 191 -6.32 -2.99 13.84
CA VAL A 191 -5.10 -2.58 13.17
C VAL A 191 -5.26 -1.11 12.82
N ASP A 192 -4.33 -0.27 13.28
CA ASP A 192 -4.38 1.17 13.06
C ASP A 192 -4.29 1.47 11.55
N ASP A 193 -5.37 2.00 10.96
CA ASP A 193 -5.43 2.47 9.56
C ASP A 193 -4.20 3.31 9.19
N LYS A 194 -3.72 4.11 10.15
CA LYS A 194 -2.56 4.97 9.98
C LYS A 194 -1.28 4.16 9.80
N LEU A 195 -1.13 3.04 10.50
CA LEU A 195 0.03 2.16 10.37
C LEU A 195 0.06 1.48 8.99
N VAL A 196 -1.10 1.03 8.49
CA VAL A 196 -1.23 0.47 7.15
C VAL A 196 -0.84 1.51 6.10
N ASP A 197 -1.39 2.71 6.22
CA ASP A 197 -1.12 3.82 5.31
C ASP A 197 0.37 4.21 5.34
N ASP A 198 0.99 4.27 6.52
CA ASP A 198 2.41 4.56 6.70
C ASP A 198 3.33 3.50 6.07
N LYS A 199 3.10 2.21 6.37
CA LYS A 199 3.93 1.13 5.80
C LYS A 199 3.81 1.06 4.29
N CYS A 200 2.59 1.12 3.74
CA CYS A 200 2.38 1.08 2.30
C CYS A 200 2.99 2.30 1.61
N LEU A 201 2.84 3.51 2.18
CA LEU A 201 3.45 4.72 1.65
C LEU A 201 4.98 4.62 1.59
N LEU A 202 5.63 4.11 2.65
CA LEU A 202 7.08 3.92 2.67
C LEU A 202 7.55 2.98 1.55
N VAL A 203 6.81 1.90 1.30
CA VAL A 203 7.10 0.95 0.22
C VAL A 203 6.96 1.63 -1.15
N ILE A 204 5.85 2.34 -1.39
CA ILE A 204 5.62 3.08 -2.64
C ILE A 204 6.72 4.12 -2.88
N GLN A 205 7.13 4.85 -1.83
CA GLN A 205 8.22 5.82 -1.91
C GLN A 205 9.56 5.15 -2.25
N LYS A 206 9.90 4.01 -1.61
CA LYS A 206 11.12 3.25 -1.90
C LYS A 206 11.12 2.73 -3.34
N LEU A 207 10.00 2.18 -3.82
CA LEU A 207 9.85 1.73 -5.22
C LEU A 207 10.04 2.87 -6.23
N ARG A 208 9.48 4.05 -5.95
CA ARG A 208 9.67 5.25 -6.78
C ARG A 208 11.13 5.71 -6.79
N GLN A 209 11.79 5.76 -5.63
CA GLN A 209 13.20 6.16 -5.51
C GLN A 209 14.13 5.21 -6.28
N MET A 210 13.78 3.94 -6.34
CA MET A 210 14.51 2.92 -7.11
C MET A 210 14.22 2.98 -8.63
N GLY A 211 13.30 3.83 -9.07
CA GLY A 211 12.89 3.92 -10.48
C GLY A 211 12.07 2.71 -10.97
N LEU A 212 11.55 1.90 -10.04
CA LEU A 212 10.74 0.71 -10.33
C LEU A 212 9.25 1.03 -10.47
N LEU A 213 8.83 2.19 -9.94
CA LEU A 213 7.48 2.71 -10.08
C LEU A 213 7.52 4.05 -10.81
N LYS A 214 6.78 4.13 -11.91
CA LYS A 214 6.68 5.31 -12.76
C LYS A 214 5.27 5.90 -12.73
N LYS A 215 5.15 7.10 -13.28
CA LYS A 215 3.88 7.85 -13.30
C LYS A 215 2.84 7.12 -14.16
N GLU A 216 3.27 6.57 -15.29
CA GLU A 216 2.44 5.78 -16.21
C GLU A 216 1.94 4.46 -15.64
N ASP A 217 2.59 3.94 -14.59
CA ASP A 217 2.19 2.70 -13.92
C ASP A 217 0.98 2.94 -12.99
N ILE A 218 0.65 4.19 -12.68
CA ILE A 218 -0.47 4.56 -11.82
C ILE A 218 -1.71 4.75 -12.69
N GLN A 219 -2.59 3.74 -12.72
CA GLN A 219 -3.84 3.82 -13.47
C GLN A 219 -4.90 4.61 -12.67
N SER A 220 -5.89 5.17 -13.38
CA SER A 220 -7.02 5.89 -12.75
C SER A 220 -7.82 5.01 -11.81
N ASP A 221 -8.01 3.77 -12.22
CA ASP A 221 -8.96 2.86 -11.61
C ASP A 221 -8.48 2.48 -10.19
N PHE A 222 -7.18 2.65 -9.91
CA PHE A 222 -6.59 2.44 -8.59
C PHE A 222 -7.06 3.49 -7.58
N PHE A 223 -7.38 4.69 -8.07
CA PHE A 223 -7.84 5.77 -7.23
C PHE A 223 -9.30 5.59 -6.84
N GLU A 224 -10.11 4.95 -7.69
CA GLU A 224 -11.50 4.63 -7.37
C GLU A 224 -11.65 3.90 -6.04
N GLU A 225 -10.77 2.95 -5.80
CA GLU A 225 -10.76 2.16 -4.59
C GLU A 225 -10.28 2.95 -3.35
N LEU A 226 -9.43 3.98 -3.51
CA LEU A 226 -8.97 4.81 -2.40
C LEU A 226 -10.12 5.57 -1.70
N TRP A 227 -11.14 5.98 -2.46
CA TRP A 227 -12.27 6.71 -1.88
C TRP A 227 -13.44 5.81 -1.49
N LYS A 228 -13.67 4.70 -2.22
CA LYS A 228 -14.74 3.72 -1.93
C LYS A 228 -14.55 3.01 -0.58
N ASN A 229 -13.30 2.78 -0.18
CA ASN A 229 -13.01 2.11 1.08
C ASN A 229 -13.44 2.91 2.31
N ASN A 230 -13.96 2.23 3.34
CA ASN A 230 -14.40 2.88 4.58
C ASN A 230 -13.26 3.62 5.29
N SER A 231 -12.05 3.05 5.26
CA SER A 231 -10.82 3.67 5.75
C SER A 231 -10.23 4.62 4.71
N PHE A 232 -9.79 5.80 5.13
CA PHE A 232 -9.14 6.74 4.24
C PHE A 232 -7.62 6.70 4.38
N ALA A 233 -6.94 6.21 3.34
CA ALA A 233 -5.49 6.21 3.23
C ALA A 233 -4.95 7.61 2.89
N GLU A 234 -5.12 8.56 3.83
CA GLU A 234 -4.88 9.99 3.62
C GLU A 234 -3.46 10.29 3.12
N LYS A 235 -2.43 9.64 3.67
CA LYS A 235 -1.04 9.90 3.31
C LYS A 235 -0.70 9.35 1.93
N ARG A 236 -1.16 8.13 1.60
CA ARG A 236 -1.05 7.59 0.23
C ARG A 236 -1.80 8.46 -0.78
N PHE A 237 -3.02 8.88 -0.47
CA PHE A 237 -3.78 9.81 -1.31
C PHE A 237 -2.99 11.09 -1.59
N ARG A 238 -2.51 11.78 -0.54
CA ARG A 238 -1.72 13.00 -0.69
C ARG A 238 -0.51 12.76 -1.57
N PHE A 239 0.29 11.73 -1.26
CA PHE A 239 1.47 11.40 -2.04
C PHE A 239 1.17 11.19 -3.54
N MET A 240 0.07 10.51 -3.87
CA MET A 240 -0.30 10.26 -5.26
C MET A 240 -0.78 11.52 -5.99
N ILE A 241 -1.59 12.36 -5.35
CA ILE A 241 -2.03 13.63 -5.95
C ILE A 241 -0.85 14.60 -6.10
N GLU A 242 0.07 14.66 -5.13
CA GLU A 242 1.27 15.47 -5.24
C GLU A 242 2.20 14.97 -6.37
N TRP A 243 2.16 13.67 -6.67
CA TRP A 243 2.89 13.10 -7.80
C TRP A 243 2.22 13.42 -9.14
N ASP A 244 0.91 13.25 -9.25
CA ASP A 244 0.17 13.61 -10.46
C ASP A 244 -1.22 14.18 -10.13
N PRO A 245 -1.38 15.52 -10.17
CA PRO A 245 -2.65 16.14 -9.85
C PRO A 245 -3.77 15.82 -10.83
N ILE A 246 -3.47 15.30 -12.04
CA ILE A 246 -4.47 15.02 -13.08
C ILE A 246 -5.60 14.13 -12.57
N PHE A 247 -5.29 13.26 -11.60
CA PHE A 247 -6.25 12.36 -10.98
C PHE A 247 -7.44 13.12 -10.37
N LEU A 248 -7.27 14.34 -9.86
CA LEU A 248 -8.38 15.15 -9.31
C LEU A 248 -9.41 15.61 -10.34
N THR A 249 -9.04 15.60 -11.62
CA THR A 249 -9.87 16.12 -12.73
C THR A 249 -10.23 15.04 -13.74
N ARG A 250 -9.69 13.83 -13.56
CA ARG A 250 -9.95 12.72 -14.46
C ARG A 250 -11.34 12.21 -14.18
N VAL A 251 -12.13 12.12 -15.23
CA VAL A 251 -13.43 11.47 -15.20
C VAL A 251 -13.22 9.96 -15.30
N ASP A 252 -13.98 9.21 -14.51
CA ASP A 252 -14.01 7.75 -14.56
C ASP A 252 -14.89 7.23 -15.72
N CYS A 253 -15.25 5.95 -15.66
CA CYS A 253 -16.11 5.33 -16.67
C CYS A 253 -17.58 5.79 -16.63
N THR A 254 -18.05 6.41 -15.53
CA THR A 254 -19.39 7.00 -15.41
C THR A 254 -19.41 8.49 -15.72
N GLY A 255 -18.24 9.11 -15.88
CA GLY A 255 -18.11 10.55 -16.13
C GLY A 255 -17.93 11.36 -14.84
N GLU A 256 -17.81 10.70 -13.70
CA GLU A 256 -17.65 11.30 -12.38
C GLU A 256 -16.19 11.66 -12.13
N VAL A 257 -15.96 12.81 -11.46
CA VAL A 257 -14.61 13.14 -10.94
C VAL A 257 -14.49 12.63 -9.51
N PRO A 258 -13.28 12.49 -8.94
CA PRO A 258 -13.11 11.98 -7.57
C PRO A 258 -13.92 12.73 -6.51
N LEU A 259 -14.25 14.01 -6.76
CA LEU A 259 -15.05 14.81 -5.85
C LEU A 259 -16.51 14.33 -5.77
N HIS A 260 -17.10 13.80 -6.85
CA HIS A 260 -18.43 13.16 -6.84
C HIS A 260 -18.44 11.96 -5.90
N GLU A 261 -17.47 11.09 -6.09
CA GLU A 261 -17.34 9.85 -5.32
C GLU A 261 -17.17 10.10 -3.82
N VAL A 262 -16.26 11.00 -3.42
CA VAL A 262 -16.13 11.34 -2.00
C VAL A 262 -17.33 12.10 -1.44
N ALA A 263 -18.11 12.79 -2.27
CA ALA A 263 -19.35 13.46 -1.86
C ALA A 263 -20.48 12.47 -1.54
N LEU A 264 -20.45 11.28 -2.14
CA LEU A 264 -21.34 10.17 -1.81
C LEU A 264 -20.91 9.46 -0.51
N THR A 265 -19.64 9.60 -0.11
CA THR A 265 -19.20 9.12 1.20
C THR A 265 -19.77 10.01 2.31
N ARG A 266 -20.06 9.41 3.47
CA ARG A 266 -20.47 10.16 4.68
C ARG A 266 -19.30 10.85 5.39
N SER A 267 -18.13 10.97 4.74
CA SER A 267 -16.93 11.53 5.35
C SER A 267 -16.63 12.93 4.81
N MET A 268 -17.05 13.93 5.57
CA MET A 268 -16.77 15.33 5.25
C MET A 268 -15.26 15.64 5.23
N GLN A 269 -14.46 14.88 5.99
CA GLN A 269 -13.00 15.00 5.96
C GLN A 269 -12.43 14.58 4.60
N LYS A 270 -12.90 13.47 4.02
CA LYS A 270 -12.49 13.03 2.67
C LYS A 270 -12.85 14.10 1.63
N PHE A 271 -14.11 14.55 1.66
CA PHE A 271 -14.61 15.59 0.76
C PHE A 271 -13.76 16.88 0.86
N GLN A 272 -13.53 17.36 2.09
CA GLN A 272 -12.70 18.54 2.34
C GLN A 272 -11.28 18.37 1.80
N LEU A 273 -10.65 17.21 2.00
CA LEU A 273 -9.28 16.99 1.55
C LEU A 273 -9.18 16.97 0.03
N VAL A 274 -10.06 16.24 -0.66
CA VAL A 274 -10.08 16.19 -2.13
C VAL A 274 -10.35 17.58 -2.70
N PHE A 275 -11.31 18.32 -2.13
CA PHE A 275 -11.60 19.69 -2.54
C PHE A 275 -10.42 20.64 -2.31
N GLU A 276 -9.76 20.56 -1.15
CA GLU A 276 -8.58 21.35 -0.83
C GLU A 276 -7.45 21.12 -1.84
N TYR A 277 -7.19 19.87 -2.21
CA TYR A 277 -6.21 19.53 -3.24
C TYR A 277 -6.63 19.99 -4.64
N GLY A 278 -7.93 19.94 -4.96
CA GLY A 278 -8.53 20.54 -6.16
C GLY A 278 -8.20 22.03 -6.26
N ILE A 279 -8.42 22.78 -5.18
CA ILE A 279 -8.08 24.21 -5.12
C ILE A 279 -6.56 24.44 -5.18
N ARG A 280 -5.75 23.60 -4.52
CA ARG A 280 -4.29 23.73 -4.47
C ARG A 280 -3.64 23.57 -5.84
N TYR A 281 -4.03 22.54 -6.60
CA TYR A 281 -3.39 22.19 -7.87
C TYR A 281 -4.09 22.76 -9.10
N TYR A 282 -5.38 23.03 -8.98
CA TYR A 282 -6.17 23.71 -10.01
C TYR A 282 -6.68 25.04 -9.45
N PRO A 283 -5.78 25.96 -9.07
CA PRO A 283 -6.18 27.21 -8.48
C PRO A 283 -7.09 27.99 -9.43
N ASN A 284 -7.85 28.90 -8.84
CA ASN A 284 -8.84 29.71 -9.53
C ASN A 284 -10.06 28.88 -9.97
N LYS A 285 -10.60 29.23 -11.14
CA LYS A 285 -11.85 28.71 -11.71
C LYS A 285 -11.94 27.18 -11.69
N LYS A 286 -10.89 26.47 -12.12
CA LYS A 286 -10.95 25.01 -12.32
C LYS A 286 -11.23 24.25 -11.03
N GLY A 287 -10.56 24.59 -9.93
CA GLY A 287 -10.78 23.92 -8.64
C GLY A 287 -12.16 24.20 -8.05
N ILE A 288 -12.67 25.43 -8.17
CA ILE A 288 -14.04 25.76 -7.74
C ILE A 288 -15.06 25.05 -8.63
N SER A 289 -14.82 24.99 -9.93
CA SER A 289 -15.69 24.32 -10.90
C SER A 289 -15.85 22.83 -10.63
N LEU A 290 -14.89 22.17 -9.99
CA LEU A 290 -15.02 20.75 -9.60
C LEU A 290 -16.25 20.52 -8.71
N LEU A 291 -16.63 21.46 -7.84
CA LEU A 291 -17.84 21.34 -7.01
C LEU A 291 -19.13 21.28 -7.82
N PHE A 292 -19.11 21.82 -9.03
CA PHE A 292 -20.27 22.05 -9.88
C PHE A 292 -20.16 21.34 -11.22
N GLN A 293 -19.21 20.40 -11.35
CA GLN A 293 -19.08 19.60 -12.55
C GLN A 293 -20.31 18.68 -12.66
N VAL A 294 -20.95 18.72 -13.82
CA VAL A 294 -22.17 17.99 -14.14
C VAL A 294 -21.78 16.72 -14.87
N GLU A 295 -22.26 15.60 -14.37
CA GLU A 295 -22.17 14.30 -15.03
C GLU A 295 -23.49 13.95 -15.77
N ASP A 296 -23.55 12.74 -16.33
CA ASP A 296 -24.70 12.23 -17.10
C ASP A 296 -26.01 12.22 -16.28
N GLN A 297 -25.93 12.12 -14.95
CA GLN A 297 -27.12 12.15 -14.07
C GLN A 297 -27.57 13.58 -13.71
N HIS A 298 -26.88 14.61 -14.22
CA HIS A 298 -27.10 16.00 -13.89
C HIS A 298 -26.92 16.37 -12.41
N VAL A 299 -26.18 15.57 -11.64
CA VAL A 299 -25.86 15.81 -10.23
C VAL A 299 -24.42 16.32 -10.10
N THR A 300 -24.21 17.31 -9.25
CA THR A 300 -22.89 17.88 -8.96
C THR A 300 -22.33 17.33 -7.64
N PRO A 301 -21.00 17.31 -7.44
CA PRO A 301 -20.42 16.91 -6.16
C PRO A 301 -20.96 17.72 -4.98
N PHE A 302 -21.22 19.01 -5.20
CA PHE A 302 -21.81 19.87 -4.18
C PHE A 302 -23.23 19.43 -3.80
N GLN A 303 -24.07 19.05 -4.78
CA GLN A 303 -25.42 18.55 -4.51
C GLN A 303 -25.36 17.21 -3.76
N SER A 304 -24.55 16.24 -4.23
CA SER A 304 -24.36 14.95 -3.56
C SER A 304 -23.89 15.10 -2.11
N ALA A 305 -22.93 15.98 -1.87
CA ALA A 305 -22.45 16.26 -0.52
C ALA A 305 -23.54 16.91 0.35
N CYS A 306 -24.32 17.83 -0.22
CA CYS A 306 -25.41 18.50 0.49
C CYS A 306 -26.54 17.54 0.88
N GLU A 307 -26.83 16.55 0.05
CA GLU A 307 -27.80 15.50 0.34
C GLU A 307 -27.31 14.57 1.45
N THR A 308 -26.02 14.21 1.43
CA THR A 308 -25.43 13.27 2.39
C THR A 308 -25.14 13.88 3.76
N SER A 309 -24.60 15.09 3.81
CA SER A 309 -24.11 15.73 5.05
C SER A 309 -24.84 17.02 5.41
N GLY A 310 -25.75 17.50 4.56
CA GLY A 310 -26.49 18.73 4.79
C GLY A 310 -25.77 19.98 4.29
N ARG A 311 -26.54 20.85 3.63
CA ARG A 311 -26.03 22.05 2.96
C ARG A 311 -25.18 22.98 3.83
N ASN A 312 -25.56 23.19 5.09
CA ASN A 312 -24.84 24.12 5.98
C ASN A 312 -23.43 23.63 6.30
N GLU A 313 -23.27 22.32 6.50
CA GLU A 313 -21.96 21.73 6.78
C GLU A 313 -21.04 21.78 5.56
N VAL A 314 -21.57 21.40 4.39
CA VAL A 314 -20.83 21.46 3.12
C VAL A 314 -20.41 22.89 2.82
N MET A 315 -21.33 23.87 2.93
CA MET A 315 -21.00 25.28 2.72
C MET A 315 -19.91 25.77 3.66
N ARG A 316 -19.95 25.40 4.94
CA ARG A 316 -18.89 25.75 5.91
C ARG A 316 -17.53 25.22 5.44
N VAL A 317 -17.46 23.95 5.04
CA VAL A 317 -16.21 23.31 4.59
C VAL A 317 -15.67 23.94 3.31
N VAL A 318 -16.55 24.22 2.35
CA VAL A 318 -16.19 24.91 1.10
C VAL A 318 -15.63 26.30 1.40
N GLU A 319 -16.35 27.10 2.20
CA GLU A 319 -15.93 28.46 2.58
C GLU A 319 -14.60 28.47 3.35
N ASP A 320 -14.46 27.62 4.37
CA ASP A 320 -13.25 27.50 5.17
C ASP A 320 -12.05 27.13 4.29
N THR A 321 -12.24 26.21 3.34
CA THR A 321 -11.17 25.80 2.41
C THR A 321 -10.76 26.95 1.49
N LEU A 322 -11.72 27.67 0.91
CA LEU A 322 -11.43 28.82 0.06
C LEU A 322 -10.73 29.96 0.83
N ILE A 323 -11.11 30.22 2.09
CA ILE A 323 -10.45 31.21 2.95
C ILE A 323 -9.00 30.82 3.26
N ARG A 324 -8.76 29.54 3.62
CA ARG A 324 -7.40 29.03 3.86
C ARG A 324 -6.52 29.14 2.62
N SER A 325 -7.05 28.80 1.44
CA SER A 325 -6.32 28.88 0.18
C SER A 325 -6.06 30.32 -0.29
N SER A 326 -6.91 31.29 0.09
CA SER A 326 -6.76 32.70 -0.29
C SER A 326 -5.84 33.49 0.67
N SER A 327 -5.42 32.90 1.78
CA SER A 327 -4.62 33.60 2.79
C SER A 327 -3.16 33.77 2.33
N PRO A 328 -2.59 35.00 2.35
CA PRO A 328 -1.26 35.31 1.80
C PRO A 328 -0.09 34.65 2.54
N SER A 329 -0.35 33.92 3.63
CA SER A 329 0.66 33.22 4.42
C SER A 329 1.09 31.87 3.85
N SER A 330 0.45 31.37 2.79
CA SER A 330 0.67 30.00 2.29
C SER A 330 1.48 29.87 0.98
N SER A 331 1.84 30.96 0.31
CA SER A 331 2.73 30.89 -0.88
C SER A 331 3.54 32.17 -1.09
N ALA A 332 4.83 32.00 -1.39
CA ALA A 332 5.75 33.08 -1.72
C ALA A 332 5.53 33.68 -3.13
N ASP A 333 4.49 33.23 -3.83
CA ASP A 333 4.14 33.69 -5.17
C ASP A 333 2.87 34.56 -5.11
N ASN A 334 3.02 35.86 -5.38
CA ASN A 334 1.95 36.86 -5.49
C ASN A 334 0.98 36.63 -6.68
N SER A 335 0.97 35.45 -7.29
CA SER A 335 -0.04 34.99 -8.25
C SER A 335 -0.82 33.89 -7.55
N THR A 336 -2.05 34.05 -7.10
CA THR A 336 -3.19 34.26 -7.98
C THR A 336 -4.38 34.65 -7.11
N GLN A 337 -4.68 35.95 -7.02
CA GLN A 337 -5.97 36.36 -6.51
C GLN A 337 -7.02 35.86 -7.51
N LEU A 338 -8.01 35.10 -7.05
CA LEU A 338 -9.09 34.55 -7.89
C LEU A 338 -9.64 35.65 -8.81
N ASN A 339 -9.39 35.55 -10.12
CA ASN A 339 -10.01 36.45 -11.09
C ASN A 339 -11.47 36.04 -11.25
N VAL A 340 -12.33 36.62 -10.41
CA VAL A 340 -13.74 36.22 -10.29
C VAL A 340 -14.50 36.42 -11.60
N VAL A 341 -14.21 37.49 -12.34
CA VAL A 341 -14.80 37.76 -13.65
C VAL A 341 -14.48 36.61 -14.62
N GLU A 342 -13.21 36.21 -14.68
CA GLU A 342 -12.78 35.11 -15.54
C GLU A 342 -13.38 33.77 -15.10
N ALA A 343 -13.50 33.54 -13.80
CA ALA A 343 -14.13 32.34 -13.25
C ALA A 343 -15.62 32.27 -13.62
N ILE A 344 -16.35 33.37 -13.52
CA ILE A 344 -17.75 33.48 -13.93
C ILE A 344 -17.89 33.22 -15.43
N LEU A 345 -17.07 33.88 -16.27
CA LEU A 345 -17.12 33.69 -17.72
C LEU A 345 -16.81 32.25 -18.12
N THR A 346 -15.81 31.63 -17.50
CA THR A 346 -15.44 30.24 -17.80
C THR A 346 -16.54 29.28 -17.36
N ALA A 347 -17.08 29.45 -16.15
CA ALA A 347 -18.19 28.63 -15.65
C ALA A 347 -19.46 28.79 -16.51
N ALA A 348 -19.71 29.97 -17.07
CA ALA A 348 -20.86 30.22 -17.94
C ALA A 348 -20.67 29.69 -19.37
N MET A 349 -19.44 29.43 -19.80
CA MET A 349 -19.11 28.92 -21.15
C MET A 349 -18.94 27.41 -21.21
N ASP A 350 -18.64 26.76 -20.09
CA ASP A 350 -18.44 25.31 -20.02
C ASP A 350 -19.77 24.60 -19.80
N GLU A 351 -20.20 23.80 -20.77
CA GLU A 351 -21.45 23.04 -20.73
C GLU A 351 -21.48 21.96 -19.63
N ASN A 352 -20.30 21.56 -19.13
CA ASN A 352 -20.17 20.59 -18.05
C ASN A 352 -20.17 21.24 -16.67
N ILE A 353 -20.36 22.56 -16.56
CA ILE A 353 -20.43 23.27 -15.28
C ILE A 353 -21.87 23.71 -15.02
N HIS A 354 -22.41 23.32 -13.88
CA HIS A 354 -23.77 23.68 -13.47
C HIS A 354 -23.88 25.19 -13.24
N LEU A 355 -25.02 25.77 -13.59
CA LEU A 355 -25.31 27.21 -13.41
C LEU A 355 -25.18 27.68 -11.96
N ASP A 356 -25.34 26.77 -10.99
CA ASP A 356 -25.09 27.07 -9.57
C ASP A 356 -23.67 27.54 -9.29
N CYS A 357 -22.68 27.16 -10.10
CA CYS A 357 -21.31 27.68 -9.99
C CYS A 357 -21.28 29.20 -10.20
N VAL A 358 -22.00 29.68 -11.22
CA VAL A 358 -22.09 31.10 -11.56
C VAL A 358 -22.78 31.87 -10.42
N TYR A 359 -23.90 31.35 -9.91
CA TYR A 359 -24.58 31.96 -8.76
C TYR A 359 -23.74 31.95 -7.49
N PHE A 360 -22.98 30.88 -7.25
CA PHE A 360 -22.05 30.77 -6.13
C PHE A 360 -20.96 31.85 -6.21
N LEU A 361 -20.35 32.01 -7.38
CA LEU A 361 -19.32 33.04 -7.60
C LEU A 361 -19.86 34.47 -7.44
N PHE A 362 -21.05 34.76 -7.98
CA PHE A 362 -21.69 36.08 -7.81
C PHE A 362 -22.00 36.40 -6.35
N ARG A 363 -22.46 35.43 -5.56
CA ARG A 363 -22.75 35.67 -4.13
C ARG A 363 -21.49 36.02 -3.32
N ARG A 364 -20.32 35.52 -3.73
CA ARG A 364 -19.05 35.84 -3.09
C ARG A 364 -18.53 37.22 -3.46
N HIS A 365 -18.84 37.69 -4.67
CA HIS A 365 -18.38 38.99 -5.18
C HIS A 365 -19.52 39.71 -5.91
N PRO A 366 -20.47 40.29 -5.16
CA PRO A 366 -21.64 40.94 -5.75
C PRO A 366 -21.29 42.16 -6.62
N ASP A 367 -20.13 42.78 -6.39
CA ASP A 367 -19.66 43.99 -7.09
C ASP A 367 -19.12 43.73 -8.52
N VAL A 368 -19.23 42.50 -9.02
CA VAL A 368 -18.76 42.11 -10.36
C VAL A 368 -19.72 42.53 -11.48
N LEU A 369 -20.98 42.84 -11.14
CA LEU A 369 -21.99 43.43 -12.05
C LEU A 369 -21.94 44.95 -12.00
#